data_AF-A0A7Y5TCA4-F1
#
_entry.id   AF-A0A7Y5TCA4-F1
#
_cell.length_a   1.000
_cell.length_b   1.000
_cell.length_c   1.000
_cell.angle_alpha   90.00
_cell.angle_beta   90.00
_cell.angle_gamma   90.00
#
_symmetry.space_group_name_H-M   'P 1'
#
loop_
_entity.id
_entity.type
_entity.pdbx_description
1 polymer ?
#
loop_
_entity_poly.entity_id
_entity_poly.type
_entity_poly.pdbx_seq_one_letter_code
_entity_poly.pdbx_strand_id
1 'polypeptide(L)'
;AVGPGPPVGTPRRAPAAASVVVRPGDSLWAIAARHLPPSASVADTARAVHRLYAANADRIGPDPDLVRPGTPLVLPHLDPQRKDPS
;
A
#
# COMPACT_ATOMS: atom_id res chain seq x y z
N ALA A 1 29.31 6.00 -41.94
CA ALA A 1 27.92 5.90 -41.47
C ALA A 1 27.95 5.43 -40.02
N VAL A 2 27.64 6.31 -39.08
CA VAL A 2 27.52 5.99 -37.65
C VAL A 2 26.13 5.42 -37.42
N GLY A 3 26.02 4.22 -36.84
CA GLY A 3 24.73 3.61 -36.49
C GLY A 3 24.24 4.15 -35.13
N PRO A 4 22.95 4.45 -34.95
CA PRO A 4 22.43 4.70 -33.62
C PRO A 4 22.02 3.35 -33.00
N GLY A 5 22.76 2.92 -31.98
CA GLY A 5 22.28 1.87 -31.08
C GLY A 5 21.05 2.34 -30.30
N PRO A 6 20.12 1.45 -29.94
CA PRO A 6 18.97 1.84 -29.14
C PRO A 6 19.42 2.07 -27.68
N PRO A 7 19.05 3.18 -27.02
CA PRO A 7 19.08 3.22 -25.57
C PRO A 7 17.86 2.42 -25.08
N VAL A 8 18.02 1.12 -24.90
CA VAL A 8 17.07 0.36 -24.05
C VAL A 8 17.40 0.72 -22.61
N GLY A 9 16.86 1.86 -22.15
CA GLY A 9 16.70 2.10 -20.74
C GLY A 9 15.76 1.01 -20.23
N THR A 10 16.29 0.04 -19.47
CA THR A 10 15.44 -0.89 -18.75
C THR A 10 14.54 -0.05 -17.84
N PRO A 11 13.20 -0.14 -17.96
CA PRO A 11 12.35 0.52 -16.98
C PRO A 11 12.76 -0.03 -15.63
N ARG A 12 13.18 0.86 -14.72
CA ARG A 12 13.40 0.52 -13.31
C ARG A 12 12.10 -0.13 -12.87
N ARG A 13 12.05 -1.46 -12.79
CA ARG A 13 10.88 -2.19 -12.34
C ARG A 13 10.69 -1.73 -10.91
N ALA A 14 9.78 -0.77 -10.70
CA ALA A 14 9.34 -0.43 -9.37
C ALA A 14 8.96 -1.76 -8.71
N PRO A 15 9.35 -1.99 -7.45
CA PRO A 15 8.93 -3.21 -6.77
C PRO A 15 7.43 -3.34 -6.98
N ALA A 16 7.00 -4.46 -7.57
CA ALA A 16 5.59 -4.67 -7.84
C ALA A 16 4.86 -4.48 -6.50
N ALA A 17 4.02 -3.45 -6.43
CA ALA A 17 3.34 -3.13 -5.19
C ALA A 17 2.56 -4.39 -4.78
N ALA A 18 2.83 -4.88 -3.57
CA ALA A 18 2.14 -6.05 -3.07
C ALA A 18 0.62 -5.79 -3.12
N SER A 19 -0.19 -6.82 -3.31
CA SER A 19 -1.64 -6.66 -3.36
C SER A 19 -2.31 -7.66 -2.43
N VAL A 20 -3.41 -7.24 -1.82
CA VAL A 20 -4.24 -8.09 -0.96
C VAL A 20 -5.68 -8.03 -1.45
N VAL A 21 -6.37 -9.17 -1.41
CA VAL A 21 -7.81 -9.22 -1.70
C VAL A 21 -8.56 -9.14 -0.37
N VAL A 22 -9.50 -8.19 -0.28
CA VAL A 22 -10.35 -8.00 0.90
C VAL A 22 -11.21 -9.26 1.10
N ARG A 23 -11.22 -9.80 2.32
CA ARG A 23 -12.05 -10.95 2.69
C ARG A 23 -13.33 -10.49 3.43
N PRO A 24 -14.37 -11.32 3.49
CA PRO A 24 -15.51 -11.05 4.36
C PRO A 24 -15.06 -10.78 5.81
N GLY A 25 -15.46 -9.65 6.36
CA GLY A 25 -15.09 -9.21 7.72
C GLY A 25 -13.75 -8.47 7.83
N ASP A 26 -13.00 -8.31 6.73
CA ASP A 26 -11.83 -7.42 6.74
C ASP A 26 -12.27 -5.95 6.82
N SER A 27 -11.46 -5.15 7.53
CA SER A 27 -11.49 -3.69 7.51
C SER A 27 -10.13 -3.17 7.06
N LEU A 28 -10.06 -1.91 6.59
CA LEU A 28 -8.78 -1.30 6.25
C LEU A 28 -7.80 -1.32 7.43
N TRP A 29 -8.32 -1.14 8.65
CA TRP A 29 -7.54 -1.27 9.88
C TRP A 29 -6.96 -2.66 10.06
N ALA A 30 -7.78 -3.71 9.97
CA ALA A 30 -7.33 -5.09 10.15
C ALA A 30 -6.32 -5.49 9.07
N ILE A 31 -6.56 -5.06 7.82
CA ILE A 31 -5.62 -5.29 6.71
C ILE A 31 -4.29 -4.58 7.00
N ALA A 32 -4.31 -3.28 7.30
CA ALA A 32 -3.09 -2.52 7.58
C ALA A 32 -2.30 -3.11 8.76
N ALA A 33 -2.97 -3.44 9.87
CA ALA A 33 -2.35 -4.02 11.05
C ALA A 33 -1.64 -5.35 10.77
N ARG A 34 -2.19 -6.20 9.90
CA ARG A 34 -1.57 -7.48 9.49
C ARG A 34 -0.29 -7.30 8.67
N HIS A 35 -0.12 -6.14 8.05
CA HIS A 35 1.06 -5.79 7.24
C HIS A 35 2.07 -4.93 7.99
N LEU A 36 1.77 -4.57 9.24
CA LEU A 36 2.68 -3.88 10.15
C LEU A 36 3.44 -4.88 11.03
N PRO A 37 4.63 -4.51 11.53
CA PRO A 37 5.31 -5.31 12.53
C PRO A 37 4.49 -5.35 13.83
N PRO A 38 4.60 -6.42 14.65
CA PRO A 38 3.86 -6.54 15.91
C PRO A 38 4.11 -5.41 16.92
N SER A 39 5.23 -4.69 16.77
CA SER A 39 5.60 -3.54 17.60
C SER A 39 4.97 -2.21 17.15
N ALA A 40 4.20 -2.21 16.05
CA ALA A 40 3.58 -0.99 15.55
C ALA A 40 2.55 -0.44 16.55
N SER A 41 2.60 0.86 16.76
CA SER A 41 1.64 1.53 17.63
C SER A 41 0.28 1.72 16.94
N VAL A 42 -0.75 2.07 17.72
CA VAL A 42 -2.06 2.48 17.18
C VAL A 42 -1.92 3.65 16.21
N ALA A 43 -1.00 4.58 16.47
CA ALA A 43 -0.73 5.71 15.59
C ALA A 43 -0.08 5.28 14.26
N ASP A 44 0.79 4.26 14.29
CA ASP A 44 1.37 3.68 13.07
C ASP A 44 0.28 2.97 12.25
N THR A 45 -0.61 2.22 12.89
CA THR A 45 -1.74 1.58 12.23
C THR A 45 -2.68 2.60 11.59
N ALA A 46 -3.04 3.67 12.30
CA ALA A 46 -3.86 4.74 11.73
C ALA A 46 -3.21 5.35 10.47
N ARG A 47 -1.89 5.64 10.53
CA ARG A 47 -1.14 6.15 9.37
C ARG A 47 -1.10 5.13 8.22
N ALA A 48 -0.91 3.85 8.52
CA ALA A 48 -0.94 2.79 7.53
C ALA A 48 -2.32 2.68 6.87
N VAL A 49 -3.40 2.79 7.62
CA VAL A 49 -4.77 2.86 7.09
C VAL A 49 -4.95 4.03 6.13
N HIS A 50 -4.50 5.23 6.52
CA HIS A 50 -4.55 6.40 5.64
C HIS A 50 -3.79 6.19 4.33
N ARG A 51 -2.58 5.62 4.39
CA ARG A 51 -1.79 5.29 3.19
C ARG A 51 -2.50 4.25 2.32
N LEU A 52 -3.02 3.20 2.94
CA LEU A 52 -3.74 2.13 2.25
C LEU A 52 -4.98 2.67 1.54
N TYR A 53 -5.77 3.50 2.23
CA TYR A 53 -6.94 4.15 1.63
C TYR A 53 -6.54 5.08 0.48
N ALA A 54 -5.56 5.96 0.68
CA ALA A 54 -5.11 6.90 -0.37
C ALA A 54 -4.63 6.17 -1.64
N ALA A 55 -3.96 5.03 -1.50
CA ALA A 55 -3.52 4.22 -2.64
C ALA A 55 -4.66 3.47 -3.36
N ASN A 56 -5.86 3.42 -2.77
CA ASN A 56 -7.00 2.64 -3.25
C ASN A 56 -8.32 3.42 -3.27
N ALA A 57 -8.28 4.75 -3.11
CA ALA A 57 -9.47 5.59 -3.03
C ALA A 57 -10.36 5.41 -4.27
N ASP A 58 -9.76 5.26 -5.45
CA ASP A 58 -10.49 5.01 -6.71
C ASP A 58 -11.26 3.67 -6.71
N ARG A 59 -10.83 2.69 -5.90
CA ARG A 59 -11.47 1.36 -5.79
C ARG A 59 -12.50 1.31 -4.67
N ILE A 60 -12.22 1.99 -3.56
CA ILE A 60 -13.05 1.97 -2.35
C ILE A 60 -14.18 3.00 -2.46
N GLY A 61 -13.93 4.12 -3.14
CA GLY A 61 -14.84 5.25 -3.18
C GLY A 61 -14.64 6.19 -1.97
N PRO A 62 -15.55 7.16 -1.78
CA PRO A 62 -15.40 8.24 -0.80
C PRO A 62 -15.55 7.78 0.66
N ASP A 63 -16.15 6.61 0.88
CA ASP A 63 -16.38 6.05 2.20
C ASP A 63 -15.41 4.86 2.44
N PRO A 64 -14.39 5.04 3.29
CA PRO A 64 -13.41 3.99 3.58
C PRO A 64 -13.98 2.77 4.30
N ASP A 65 -15.12 2.93 5.00
CA ASP A 65 -15.76 1.83 5.73
C ASP A 65 -16.54 0.88 4.80
N LEU A 66 -16.79 1.30 3.55
CA LEU A 66 -17.46 0.50 2.52
C LEU A 66 -16.50 -0.42 1.74
N VAL A 67 -15.32 -0.71 2.27
CA VAL A 67 -14.38 -1.66 1.65
C VAL A 67 -15.06 -3.03 1.43
N ARG A 68 -15.23 -3.42 0.16
CA ARG A 68 -16.03 -4.60 -0.20
C ARG A 68 -15.17 -5.86 -0.31
N PRO A 69 -15.64 -7.03 0.18
CA PRO A 69 -15.01 -8.30 -0.09
C PRO A 69 -14.78 -8.55 -1.58
N GLY A 70 -13.65 -9.15 -1.93
CA GLY A 70 -13.23 -9.38 -3.31
C GLY A 70 -12.50 -8.20 -3.96
N THR A 71 -12.48 -7.02 -3.34
CA THR A 71 -11.74 -5.86 -3.85
C THR A 71 -10.23 -6.11 -3.74
N PRO A 72 -9.46 -6.06 -4.85
CA PRO A 72 -8.02 -6.08 -4.78
C PRO A 72 -7.51 -4.70 -4.34
N LEU A 73 -6.77 -4.65 -3.24
CA LEU A 73 -6.09 -3.46 -2.75
C LEU A 73 -4.60 -3.53 -3.04
N VAL A 74 -4.06 -2.43 -3.53
CA VAL A 74 -2.63 -2.20 -3.61
C VAL A 74 -2.12 -1.87 -2.22
N LEU A 75 -1.11 -2.59 -1.75
CA LEU A 75 -0.40 -2.33 -0.50
C LEU A 75 0.74 -1.35 -0.80
N PRO A 76 0.63 -0.08 -0.36
CA PRO A 76 1.75 0.82 -0.40
C PRO A 76 2.79 0.41 0.67
N HIS A 77 3.87 1.16 0.76
CA HIS A 77 4.82 1.00 1.85
C HIS A 77 4.18 1.44 3.18
N LEU A 78 3.82 0.45 4.02
CA LEU A 78 3.12 0.67 5.28
C LEU A 78 4.06 0.88 6.46
N ASP A 79 5.38 0.91 6.24
CA ASP A 79 6.35 0.89 7.32
C ASP A 79 6.09 1.96 8.38
N PRO A 80 6.15 1.55 9.68
CA PRO A 80 6.05 2.49 10.78
C PRO A 80 7.21 3.48 10.66
N GLN A 81 6.93 4.77 10.86
CA GLN A 81 8.01 5.74 10.88
C GLN A 81 8.84 5.44 12.12
N ARG A 82 10.12 5.10 11.91
CA ARG A 82 11.07 5.10 13.01
C ARG A 82 11.03 6.52 13.56
N LYS A 83 10.51 6.69 14.78
CA LYS A 83 10.67 7.95 15.50
C LYS A 83 12.18 8.08 15.71
N ASP A 84 12.84 8.87 14.89
CA ASP A 84 14.20 9.29 15.19
C ASP A 84 14.14 9.95 16.58
N PRO A 85 14.89 9.47 17.58
CA PRO A 85 14.96 10.17 18.85
C PRO A 85 15.60 11.53 18.56
N SER A 86 14.79 12.58 18.62
CA SER A 86 15.25 13.96 18.59
C SER A 86 15.84 14.38 19.92
#